data_AF-A0A5C7JYE6-F1
#
_entry.id   AF-A0A5C7JYE6-F1
#
_cell.length_a   1.000
_cell.length_b   1.000
_cell.length_c   1.000
_cell.angle_alpha   90.00
_cell.angle_beta   90.00
_cell.angle_gamma   90.00
#
_symmetry.space_group_name_H-M   'P 1'
#
loop_
_entity.id
_entity.type
_entity.pdbx_description
1 polymer ?
#
loop_
_entity_poly.entity_id
_entity_poly.type
_entity_poly.pdbx_seq_one_letter_code
_entity_poly.pdbx_strand_id
1 'polypeptide(L)'
;MRKHLVQILLGLALGLVFLGHAARVYQIPLVSVLDAFVYDARLRLTMPGGVDDRIVILDIDEKSLAEGGRWPWSRDKMANLLDRLFDHYGVAILGFDVVFAEPDDSSGLKSLDALSRRELKDDAGFQSALKGLRGTLDYDRRFAESMKGRPVVLGYYFT
;
A
#
# COMPACT_ATOMS: atom_id res chain seq x y z
N MET A 1 -56.98 21.57 2.40
CA MET A 1 -56.01 20.64 1.78
C MET A 1 -55.20 21.27 0.64
N ARG A 2 -55.79 21.99 -0.34
CA ARG A 2 -55.03 22.60 -1.47
C ARG A 2 -53.97 23.66 -1.10
N LYS A 3 -54.12 24.38 0.02
CA LYS A 3 -53.21 25.49 0.40
C LYS A 3 -51.78 25.05 0.74
N HIS A 4 -51.59 23.82 1.22
CA HIS A 4 -50.26 23.29 1.58
C HIS A 4 -49.65 22.43 0.47
N LEU A 5 -50.40 22.12 -0.59
CA LEU A 5 -49.98 21.20 -1.63
C LEU A 5 -48.79 21.77 -2.42
N VAL A 6 -48.79 23.08 -2.67
CA VAL A 6 -47.67 23.79 -3.31
C VAL A 6 -46.40 23.72 -2.45
N GLN A 7 -46.53 23.92 -1.13
CA GLN A 7 -45.41 23.87 -0.19
C GLN A 7 -44.82 22.45 -0.09
N ILE A 8 -45.69 21.44 -0.06
CA ILE A 8 -45.29 20.02 -0.06
C ILE A 8 -44.54 19.67 -1.35
N LEU A 9 -45.06 20.08 -2.51
CA LEU A 9 -44.41 19.83 -3.80
C LEU A 9 -43.06 20.53 -3.92
N LEU A 10 -42.95 21.78 -3.48
CA LEU A 10 -41.67 22.51 -3.45
C LEU A 10 -40.64 21.85 -2.53
N GLY A 11 -41.07 21.43 -1.34
CA GLY A 11 -40.21 20.71 -0.40
C GLY A 11 -39.73 19.37 -0.95
N LEU A 12 -40.62 18.61 -1.59
CA LEU A 12 -40.27 17.35 -2.25
C LEU A 12 -39.30 17.57 -3.42
N ALA A 13 -39.55 18.58 -4.26
CA ALA A 13 -38.65 18.90 -5.36
C ALA A 13 -37.24 19.27 -4.85
N LEU A 14 -37.14 20.12 -3.84
CA LEU A 14 -35.86 20.49 -3.23
C LEU A 14 -35.18 19.27 -2.58
N GLY A 15 -35.94 18.43 -1.87
CA GLY A 15 -35.42 17.20 -1.28
C GLY A 15 -34.89 16.22 -2.34
N LEU A 16 -35.59 16.05 -3.46
CA LEU A 16 -35.11 15.26 -4.60
C LEU A 16 -33.87 15.89 -5.24
N VAL A 17 -33.74 17.21 -5.22
CA VAL A 17 -32.53 17.91 -5.70
C VAL A 17 -31.32 17.55 -4.84
N PHE A 18 -31.44 17.64 -3.52
CA PHE A 18 -30.35 17.25 -2.62
C PHE A 18 -30.10 15.73 -2.62
N LEU A 19 -31.15 14.92 -2.78
CA LEU A 19 -31.01 13.47 -2.86
C LEU A 19 -30.28 13.03 -4.13
N GLY A 20 -30.57 13.66 -5.28
CA GLY A 20 -29.82 13.43 -6.52
C GLY A 20 -28.35 13.87 -6.40
N HIS A 21 -28.08 14.95 -5.67
CA HIS A 21 -26.71 15.34 -5.32
C HIS A 21 -25.99 14.30 -4.44
N ALA A 22 -26.61 13.88 -3.35
CA ALA A 22 -26.06 12.89 -2.41
C ALA A 22 -25.85 11.52 -3.07
N ALA A 23 -26.77 11.11 -3.95
CA ALA A 23 -26.66 9.89 -4.76
C ALA A 23 -25.66 10.00 -5.92
N ARG A 24 -24.96 11.14 -6.05
CA ARG A 24 -23.97 11.44 -7.11
C ARG A 24 -24.54 11.39 -8.54
N VAL A 25 -25.84 11.61 -8.72
CA VAL A 25 -26.48 11.72 -10.05
C VAL A 25 -26.04 13.03 -10.73
N TYR A 26 -25.85 14.09 -9.96
CA TYR A 26 -25.25 15.36 -10.37
C TYR A 26 -24.56 16.02 -9.17
N GLN A 27 -23.77 17.06 -9.40
CA GLN A 27 -23.09 17.78 -8.34
C GLN A 27 -23.48 19.25 -8.35
N ILE A 28 -23.83 19.78 -7.19
CA ILE A 28 -24.08 21.21 -6.99
C ILE A 28 -22.81 21.79 -6.34
N PRO A 29 -21.97 22.56 -7.07
CA PRO A 29 -20.64 22.94 -6.59
C PRO A 29 -20.63 23.65 -5.23
N LEU A 30 -21.60 24.54 -5.00
CA LEU A 30 -21.74 25.25 -3.72
C LEU A 30 -22.00 24.30 -2.54
N VAL A 31 -22.84 23.27 -2.76
CA VAL A 31 -23.17 22.29 -1.72
C VAL A 31 -21.95 21.43 -1.42
N SER A 32 -21.20 21.00 -2.43
CA SER A 32 -19.97 20.22 -2.23
C SER A 32 -18.90 20.97 -1.41
N VAL A 33 -18.73 22.28 -1.67
CA VAL A 33 -17.77 23.10 -0.92
C VAL A 33 -18.19 23.27 0.54
N LEU A 34 -19.48 23.52 0.78
CA LEU A 34 -20.02 23.62 2.14
C LEU A 34 -19.91 22.29 2.88
N ASP A 35 -20.19 21.17 2.20
CA ASP A 35 -20.05 19.83 2.76
C ASP A 35 -18.60 19.53 3.17
N ALA A 36 -17.63 19.82 2.31
CA ALA A 36 -16.20 19.67 2.62
C ALA A 36 -15.78 20.53 3.82
N PHE A 37 -16.24 21.78 3.89
CA PHE A 37 -15.94 22.66 5.04
C PHE A 37 -16.55 22.14 6.34
N VAL A 38 -17.82 21.72 6.32
CA VAL A 38 -18.50 21.16 7.49
C VAL A 38 -17.83 19.86 7.92
N TYR A 39 -17.41 19.02 6.97
CA TYR A 39 -16.66 17.80 7.23
C TYR A 39 -15.33 18.10 7.92
N ASP A 40 -14.53 19.04 7.41
CA ASP A 40 -13.25 19.44 8.00
C ASP A 40 -13.42 20.00 9.42
N ALA A 41 -14.42 20.87 9.62
CA ALA A 41 -14.73 21.43 10.93
C ALA A 41 -15.13 20.33 11.93
N ARG A 42 -16.03 19.42 11.51
CA ARG A 42 -16.42 18.27 12.32
C ARG A 42 -15.22 17.40 12.66
N LEU A 43 -14.36 17.09 11.69
CA LEU A 43 -13.18 16.25 11.90
C LEU A 43 -12.24 16.88 12.93
N ARG A 44 -11.91 18.17 12.79
CA ARG A 44 -11.06 18.88 13.75
C ARG A 44 -11.65 18.96 15.17
N LEU A 45 -12.97 19.08 15.28
CA LEU A 45 -13.66 19.18 16.58
C LEU A 45 -13.89 17.82 17.26
N THR A 46 -13.97 16.74 16.48
CA THR A 46 -14.34 15.40 16.98
C THR A 46 -13.20 14.39 16.95
N MET A 47 -12.11 14.67 16.23
CA MET A 47 -10.93 13.81 16.21
C MET A 47 -10.35 13.74 17.63
N PRO A 48 -10.13 12.53 18.17
CA PRO A 48 -9.38 12.36 19.41
C PRO A 48 -8.05 13.10 19.26
N GLY A 49 -7.76 14.05 20.13
CA GLY A 49 -6.56 14.89 20.00
C GLY A 49 -5.27 14.08 20.15
N GLY A 50 -4.20 14.55 19.50
CA GLY A 50 -2.84 14.03 19.65
C GLY A 50 -2.41 13.03 18.57
N VAL A 51 -1.12 12.72 18.57
CA VAL A 51 -0.56 11.60 17.80
C VAL A 51 -0.61 10.37 18.71
N ASP A 52 -1.07 9.24 18.18
CA ASP A 52 -1.01 7.97 18.90
C ASP A 52 0.40 7.40 18.76
N ASP A 53 1.20 7.45 19.82
CA ASP A 53 2.61 7.01 19.83
C ASP A 53 2.78 5.52 19.49
N ARG A 54 1.70 4.73 19.48
CA ARG A 54 1.71 3.32 19.07
C ARG A 54 1.72 3.15 17.55
N ILE A 55 1.37 4.19 16.80
CA ILE A 55 1.28 4.19 15.34
C ILE A 55 2.47 4.95 14.78
N VAL A 56 3.29 4.27 13.99
CA VAL A 56 4.43 4.86 13.30
C VAL A 56 4.23 4.71 11.80
N ILE A 57 4.35 5.81 11.07
CA ILE A 57 4.34 5.81 9.61
C ILE A 57 5.79 5.83 9.14
N LEU A 58 6.19 4.80 8.41
CA LEU A 58 7.50 4.72 7.78
C LEU A 58 7.36 5.15 6.33
N ASP A 59 7.79 6.38 6.03
CA ASP A 59 7.74 6.94 4.69
C ASP A 59 9.02 6.66 3.89
N ILE A 60 8.91 6.63 2.57
CA ILE A 60 10.04 6.52 1.65
C ILE A 60 10.24 7.88 0.98
N ASP A 61 10.94 8.76 1.68
CA ASP A 61 11.22 10.13 1.25
C ASP A 61 12.49 10.24 0.40
N GLU A 62 12.78 11.45 -0.13
CA GLU A 62 13.97 11.66 -0.96
C GLU A 62 15.27 11.36 -0.23
N LYS A 63 15.32 11.59 1.09
CA LYS A 63 16.49 11.26 1.91
C LYS A 63 16.70 9.75 1.98
N SER A 64 15.63 8.99 2.22
CA SER A 64 15.63 7.54 2.23
C SER A 64 16.02 6.96 0.87
N LEU A 65 15.60 7.59 -0.23
CA LEU A 65 16.02 7.19 -1.57
C LEU A 65 17.49 7.55 -1.89
N ALA A 66 17.98 8.67 -1.35
CA ALA A 66 19.39 9.05 -1.49
C ALA A 66 20.33 8.05 -0.78
N GLU A 67 19.92 7.55 0.39
CA GLU A 67 20.71 6.59 1.19
C GLU A 67 20.44 5.14 0.78
N GLY A 68 19.17 4.80 0.56
CA GLY A 68 18.67 3.47 0.26
C GLY A 68 18.63 3.15 -1.23
N GLY A 69 18.98 4.08 -2.11
CA GLY A 69 18.93 3.89 -3.55
C GLY A 69 17.52 3.97 -4.14
N ARG A 70 17.45 3.84 -5.46
CA ARG A 70 16.24 4.08 -6.25
C ARG A 70 15.12 3.07 -5.92
N TRP A 71 13.90 3.59 -5.80
CA TRP A 71 12.67 2.81 -5.74
C TRP A 71 12.26 2.27 -7.12
N PRO A 72 11.67 1.07 -7.25
CA PRO A 72 11.35 0.11 -6.18
C PRO A 72 12.60 -0.57 -5.60
N TRP A 73 12.63 -0.71 -4.28
CA TRP A 73 13.67 -1.46 -3.59
C TRP A 73 13.50 -2.97 -3.83
N SER A 74 14.63 -3.70 -3.83
CA SER A 74 14.63 -5.16 -3.91
C SER A 74 13.89 -5.79 -2.74
N ARG A 75 13.32 -6.98 -2.96
CA ARG A 75 12.61 -7.77 -1.96
C ARG A 75 13.52 -8.23 -0.83
N ASP A 76 14.82 -8.40 -1.10
CA ASP A 76 15.82 -8.60 -0.04
C ASP A 76 15.92 -7.40 0.91
N LYS A 77 15.95 -6.17 0.37
CA LYS A 77 15.96 -4.97 1.20
C LYS A 77 14.67 -4.84 2.01
N MET A 78 13.53 -5.14 1.39
CA MET A 78 12.23 -5.14 2.07
C MET A 78 12.16 -6.20 3.17
N ALA A 79 12.72 -7.40 2.94
CA ALA A 79 12.82 -8.47 3.94
C ALA A 79 13.65 -8.02 5.14
N ASN A 80 14.83 -7.45 4.90
CA ASN A 80 15.70 -6.95 5.96
C ASN A 80 15.05 -5.81 6.77
N LEU A 81 14.28 -4.93 6.11
CA LEU A 81 13.52 -3.88 6.79
C LEU A 81 12.42 -4.49 7.67
N LEU A 82 11.66 -5.45 7.14
CA LEU A 82 10.61 -6.14 7.87
C LEU A 82 11.16 -6.88 9.08
N ASP A 83 12.26 -7.62 8.92
CA ASP A 83 12.95 -8.31 10.01
C ASP A 83 13.35 -7.34 11.11
N ARG A 84 13.92 -6.18 10.77
CA ARG A 84 14.25 -5.14 11.77
C ARG A 84 13.02 -4.60 12.48
N LEU A 85 11.92 -4.34 11.78
CA LEU A 85 10.69 -3.83 12.38
C LEU A 85 10.13 -4.81 13.43
N PHE A 86 10.10 -6.11 13.14
CA PHE A 86 9.59 -7.10 14.08
C PHE A 86 10.61 -7.49 15.15
N ASP A 87 11.84 -7.80 14.77
CA ASP A 87 12.82 -8.42 15.68
C ASP A 87 13.53 -7.39 16.57
N HIS A 88 13.75 -6.17 16.06
CA HIS A 88 14.41 -5.10 16.81
C HIS A 88 13.42 -4.14 17.45
N TYR A 89 12.44 -3.65 16.70
CA TYR A 89 11.48 -2.66 17.20
C TYR A 89 10.24 -3.29 17.85
N GLY A 90 9.99 -4.59 17.64
CA GLY A 90 8.88 -5.30 18.30
C GLY A 90 7.50 -4.83 17.85
N VAL A 91 7.34 -4.41 16.59
CA VAL A 91 6.03 -3.93 16.09
C VAL A 91 4.97 -5.03 16.18
N ALA A 92 3.76 -4.65 16.58
CA ALA A 92 2.66 -5.59 16.76
C ALA A 92 2.01 -6.03 15.43
N ILE A 93 2.06 -5.19 14.40
CA ILE A 93 1.50 -5.43 13.07
C ILE A 93 2.18 -4.50 12.06
N LEU A 94 2.33 -4.95 10.81
CA LEU A 94 2.84 -4.14 9.70
C LEU A 94 1.83 -4.08 8.57
N GLY A 95 1.47 -2.88 8.12
CA GLY A 95 0.68 -2.65 6.91
C GLY A 95 1.55 -2.07 5.80
N PHE A 96 1.45 -2.61 4.60
CA PHE A 96 2.09 -2.03 3.41
C PHE A 96 1.09 -1.21 2.59
N ASP A 97 1.39 0.07 2.39
CA ASP A 97 0.71 0.93 1.40
C ASP A 97 1.40 0.86 0.03
N VAL A 98 1.79 -0.35 -0.37
CA VAL A 98 2.43 -0.64 -1.66
C VAL A 98 1.97 -2.01 -2.14
N VAL A 99 1.82 -2.15 -3.46
CA VAL A 99 1.44 -3.42 -4.11
C VAL A 99 2.67 -4.07 -4.74
N PHE A 100 2.89 -5.34 -4.43
CA PHE A 100 3.98 -6.15 -4.98
C PHE A 100 3.47 -7.03 -6.12
N ALA A 101 3.08 -6.41 -7.25
CA ALA A 101 2.39 -7.09 -8.35
C ALA A 101 3.30 -7.97 -9.23
N GLU A 102 4.59 -7.64 -9.30
CA GLU A 102 5.56 -8.31 -10.15
C GLU A 102 6.65 -9.02 -9.32
N PRO A 103 7.19 -10.14 -9.83
CA PRO A 103 8.37 -10.79 -9.25
C PRO A 103 9.60 -9.87 -9.24
N ASP A 104 10.50 -10.07 -8.27
CA ASP A 104 11.75 -9.34 -8.16
C ASP A 104 12.91 -10.05 -8.89
N ASP A 105 13.43 -9.39 -9.91
CA ASP A 105 14.54 -9.86 -10.74
C ASP A 105 15.90 -9.22 -10.41
N SER A 106 15.98 -8.40 -9.35
CA SER A 106 17.16 -7.59 -9.03
C SER A 106 18.38 -8.39 -8.55
N SER A 107 18.23 -9.65 -8.18
CA SER A 107 19.35 -10.51 -7.75
C SER A 107 20.23 -11.02 -8.89
N GLY A 108 19.75 -10.92 -10.14
CA GLY A 108 20.41 -11.52 -11.30
C GLY A 108 20.27 -13.04 -11.37
N LEU A 109 19.48 -13.67 -10.49
CA LEU A 109 19.29 -15.12 -10.47
C LEU A 109 18.79 -15.67 -11.81
N LYS A 110 17.90 -14.95 -12.50
CA LYS A 110 17.43 -15.32 -13.86
C LYS A 110 18.58 -15.41 -14.87
N SER A 111 19.53 -14.49 -14.82
CA SER A 111 20.69 -14.50 -15.73
C SER A 111 21.64 -15.64 -15.39
N LEU A 112 21.87 -15.91 -14.10
CA LEU A 112 22.66 -17.08 -13.67
C LEU A 112 22.00 -18.40 -14.08
N ASP A 113 20.68 -18.49 -13.96
CA ASP A 113 19.92 -19.64 -14.43
C ASP A 113 20.03 -19.81 -15.95
N ALA A 114 20.03 -18.72 -16.73
CA ALA A 114 20.23 -18.79 -18.17
C ALA A 114 21.62 -19.35 -18.53
N LEU A 115 22.68 -18.83 -17.89
CA LEU A 115 24.06 -19.32 -18.05
C LEU A 115 24.18 -20.80 -17.67
N SER A 116 23.52 -21.21 -16.57
CA SER A 116 23.53 -22.60 -16.09
C SER A 116 22.92 -23.60 -17.09
N ARG A 117 22.03 -23.14 -17.97
CA ARG A 117 21.34 -24.00 -18.93
C ARG A 117 22.02 -24.01 -20.30
N ARG A 118 22.91 -23.06 -20.56
CA ARG A 118 23.52 -22.80 -21.87
C ARG A 118 25.03 -22.86 -21.75
N GLU A 119 25.69 -21.72 -21.58
CA GLU A 119 27.13 -21.56 -21.70
C GLU A 119 27.91 -22.37 -20.64
N LEU A 120 27.34 -22.52 -19.43
CA LEU A 120 27.97 -23.18 -18.29
C LEU A 120 27.24 -24.45 -17.87
N LYS A 121 26.55 -25.11 -18.81
CA LYS A 121 25.77 -26.33 -18.54
C LYS A 121 26.63 -27.47 -18.00
N ASP A 122 27.80 -27.69 -18.58
CA ASP A 122 28.67 -28.82 -18.25
C ASP A 122 29.74 -28.47 -17.19
N ASP A 123 29.73 -27.24 -16.67
CA ASP A 123 30.63 -26.82 -15.59
C ASP A 123 30.06 -27.23 -14.22
N ALA A 124 30.52 -28.37 -13.71
CA ALA A 124 30.07 -28.91 -12.43
C ALA A 124 30.31 -27.96 -11.23
N GLY A 125 31.37 -27.15 -11.29
CA GLY A 125 31.71 -26.18 -10.24
C GLY A 125 30.67 -25.06 -10.18
N PHE A 126 30.35 -24.48 -11.33
CA PHE A 126 29.32 -23.45 -11.47
C PHE A 126 27.93 -23.97 -11.05
N GLN A 127 27.55 -25.18 -11.48
CA GLN A 127 26.27 -25.77 -11.10
C GLN A 127 26.15 -25.95 -9.59
N SER A 128 27.21 -26.43 -8.94
CA SER A 128 27.25 -26.61 -7.48
C SER A 128 27.16 -25.26 -6.75
N ALA A 129 27.94 -24.26 -7.20
CA ALA A 129 27.93 -22.92 -6.62
C ALA A 129 26.57 -22.23 -6.75
N LEU A 130 25.97 -22.27 -7.94
CA LEU A 130 24.64 -21.70 -8.18
C LEU A 130 23.56 -22.39 -7.33
N LYS A 131 23.64 -23.72 -7.17
CA LYS A 131 22.72 -24.46 -6.29
C LYS A 131 22.80 -23.96 -4.84
N GLY A 132 24.00 -23.66 -4.34
CA GLY A 132 24.20 -23.08 -3.01
C GLY A 132 23.67 -21.65 -2.88
N LEU A 133 23.84 -20.83 -3.92
CA LEU A 133 23.46 -19.41 -3.92
C LEU A 133 21.97 -19.16 -4.20
N ARG A 134 21.25 -20.11 -4.79
CA ARG A 134 19.82 -19.95 -5.12
C ARG A 134 18.98 -19.51 -3.92
N GLY A 135 19.26 -20.06 -2.74
CA GLY A 135 18.54 -19.67 -1.53
C GLY A 135 18.72 -18.19 -1.20
N THR A 136 19.94 -17.67 -1.31
CA THR A 136 20.24 -16.27 -0.96
C THR A 136 19.79 -15.28 -2.03
N LEU A 137 19.76 -15.70 -3.30
CA LEU A 137 19.43 -14.86 -4.46
C LEU A 137 17.94 -14.86 -4.83
N ASP A 138 17.14 -15.76 -4.27
CA ASP A 138 15.68 -15.73 -4.44
C ASP A 138 15.07 -14.72 -3.46
N TYR A 139 15.07 -13.45 -3.87
CA TYR A 139 14.67 -12.32 -3.03
C TYR A 139 13.17 -12.32 -2.74
N ASP A 140 12.32 -12.77 -3.68
CA ASP A 140 10.89 -12.95 -3.44
C ASP A 140 10.63 -13.99 -2.36
N ARG A 141 11.30 -15.16 -2.44
CA ARG A 141 11.17 -16.20 -1.42
C ARG A 141 11.65 -15.71 -0.06
N ARG A 142 12.76 -14.98 0.00
CA ARG A 142 13.26 -14.41 1.26
C ARG A 142 12.27 -13.40 1.88
N PHE A 143 11.67 -12.55 1.06
CA PHE A 143 10.64 -11.63 1.54
C PHE A 143 9.40 -12.38 2.03
N ALA A 144 8.92 -13.38 1.29
CA ALA A 144 7.82 -14.24 1.74
C ALA A 144 8.12 -14.96 3.06
N GLU A 145 9.34 -15.45 3.23
CA GLU A 145 9.80 -16.10 4.47
C GLU A 145 9.83 -15.12 5.65
N SER A 146 10.30 -13.88 5.44
CA SER A 146 10.30 -12.83 6.47
C SER A 146 8.89 -12.49 6.98
N MET A 147 7.86 -12.63 6.12
CA MET A 147 6.47 -12.38 6.50
C MET A 147 5.81 -13.57 7.19
N LYS A 148 6.36 -14.79 7.02
CA LYS A 148 5.69 -16.03 7.44
C LYS A 148 5.53 -16.08 8.96
N GLY A 149 4.29 -16.22 9.42
CA GLY A 149 3.97 -16.29 10.85
C GLY A 149 4.00 -14.94 11.57
N ARG A 150 4.19 -13.83 10.83
CA ARG A 150 4.13 -12.47 11.37
C ARG A 150 2.82 -11.77 10.94
N PRO A 151 2.25 -10.91 11.78
CA PRO A 151 1.04 -10.15 11.44
C PRO A 151 1.37 -9.06 10.42
N VAL A 152 1.20 -9.38 9.15
CA VAL A 152 1.48 -8.48 8.02
C VAL A 152 0.26 -8.37 7.13
N VAL A 153 -0.11 -7.14 6.76
CA VAL A 153 -1.18 -6.83 5.81
C VAL A 153 -0.54 -6.25 4.55
N LEU A 154 -0.75 -6.92 3.42
CA LEU A 154 -0.26 -6.48 2.12
C LEU A 154 -1.23 -5.49 1.48
N GLY A 155 -0.70 -4.57 0.66
CA GLY A 155 -1.51 -3.70 -0.17
C GLY A 155 -2.33 -4.50 -1.18
N TYR A 156 -3.60 -4.10 -1.34
CA TYR A 156 -4.53 -4.67 -2.31
C TYR A 156 -5.16 -3.55 -3.13
N TYR A 157 -5.34 -3.77 -4.43
CA TYR A 157 -5.97 -2.80 -5.32
C TYR A 157 -7.37 -3.31 -5.74
N PHE A 158 -8.41 -2.54 -5.43
CA PHE A 158 -9.78 -2.85 -5.87
C PHE A 158 -9.99 -2.29 -7.28
N THR A 159 -10.10 -3.19 -8.26
CA THR A 159 -10.59 -2.89 -9.62
C THR A 159 -12.10 -2.99 -9.70
#